data_AF-A0A1H8FJG3-F1
#
_entry.id   AF-A0A1H8FJG3-F1
#
_cell.length_a   1.000
_cell.length_b   1.000
_cell.length_c   1.000
_cell.angle_alpha   90.00
_cell.angle_beta   90.00
_cell.angle_gamma   90.00
#
_symmetry.space_group_name_H-M   'P 1'
#
loop_
_entity.id
_entity.type
_entity.pdbx_description
1 polymer ?
#
loop_
_entity_poly.entity_id
_entity_poly.type
_entity_poly.pdbx_seq_one_letter_code
_entity_poly.pdbx_strand_id
1 'polypeptide(L)' 'MWIRAKQRIGMKDDVVFKDIRAPGATDAARRGENRKHIQDRLAHMSGETTEIYIEEVFPDVSNIDMDLPWR' A
#
# COMPACT_ATOMS: atom_id res chain seq x y z
N MET A 1 8.57 16.31 -10.44
CA MET A 1 9.01 16.19 -9.03
C MET A 1 9.53 14.79 -8.71
N TRP A 2 8.79 13.73 -9.06
CA TRP A 2 9.19 12.32 -8.88
C TRP A 2 10.59 11.96 -9.42
N ILE A 3 10.89 12.30 -10.69
CA ILE A 3 12.20 12.00 -11.31
C ILE A 3 13.37 12.60 -10.50
N ARG A 4 13.21 13.84 -10.03
CA ARG A 4 14.21 14.51 -9.20
C ARG A 4 14.37 13.83 -7.83
N ALA A 5 13.28 13.33 -7.25
CA ALA A 5 13.33 12.58 -6.00
C ALA A 5 14.08 11.24 -6.17
N LYS A 6 13.76 10.48 -7.23
CA LYS A 6 14.47 9.23 -7.59
C LYS A 6 15.98 9.44 -7.73
N GLN A 7 16.36 10.48 -8.47
CA GLN A 7 17.78 10.84 -8.66
C GLN A 7 18.47 11.17 -7.32
N ARG A 8 17.79 11.87 -6.41
CA ARG A 8 18.36 12.22 -5.10
C ARG A 8 18.58 11.02 -4.17
N ILE A 9 17.69 10.03 -4.21
CA ILE A 9 17.82 8.82 -3.38
C ILE A 9 18.68 7.74 -4.06
N GLY A 10 19.21 8.01 -5.26
CA GLY A 10 20.03 7.06 -6.00
C GLY A 10 19.27 5.83 -6.52
N MET A 11 17.94 5.93 -6.65
CA MET A 11 17.10 4.82 -7.11
C MET A 11 17.32 4.58 -8.60
N LYS A 12 17.82 3.38 -8.94
CA LYS A 12 18.19 2.98 -10.30
C LYS A 12 17.09 2.23 -11.04
N ASP A 13 16.06 1.76 -10.34
CA ASP A 13 14.98 0.98 -10.91
C ASP A 13 14.05 1.85 -11.76
N ASP A 14 13.38 1.25 -12.74
CA ASP A 14 12.45 1.93 -13.66
C ASP A 14 11.07 2.22 -13.05
N VAL A 15 11.00 2.40 -11.72
CA VAL A 15 9.76 2.72 -11.01
C VAL A 15 9.21 4.08 -11.45
N VAL A 16 7.99 4.10 -11.94
CA VAL A 16 7.27 5.29 -12.40
C VAL A 16 6.36 5.78 -11.27
N PHE A 17 6.00 7.07 -11.31
CA PHE A 17 5.10 7.66 -10.31
C PHE A 17 3.75 6.92 -10.20
N LYS A 18 3.29 6.28 -11.27
CA LYS A 18 2.04 5.50 -11.28
C LYS A 18 2.12 4.27 -10.38
N ASP A 19 3.31 3.72 -10.19
CA ASP A 19 3.52 2.48 -9.42
C ASP A 19 3.30 2.70 -7.93
N ILE A 20 3.28 3.96 -7.46
CA ILE A 20 2.96 4.33 -6.07
C ILE A 20 1.49 4.03 -5.72
N ARG A 21 0.62 3.89 -6.72
CA ARG A 21 -0.81 3.61 -6.50
C ARG A 21 -1.05 2.27 -5.82
N ALA A 22 -0.32 1.23 -6.18
CA ALA A 22 -0.47 -0.09 -5.60
C ALA A 22 -0.06 -0.09 -4.11
N PRO A 23 1.14 0.40 -3.70
CA PRO A 23 1.47 0.60 -2.29
C PRO A 23 0.44 1.41 -1.51
N GLY A 24 -0.10 2.49 -2.10
CA GLY A 24 -1.14 3.29 -1.46
C GLY A 24 -2.45 2.53 -1.23
N ALA A 25 -2.85 1.68 -2.19
CA ALA A 25 -4.01 0.81 -2.07
C ALA A 25 -3.80 -0.29 -1.01
N THR A 26 -2.63 -0.93 -1.03
CA THR A 26 -2.23 -1.95 -0.05
C THR A 26 -2.19 -1.38 1.37
N ASP A 27 -1.64 -0.17 1.56
CA ASP A 27 -1.61 0.48 2.87
C ASP A 27 -3.01 0.84 3.37
N ALA A 28 -3.90 1.33 2.49
CA ALA A 28 -5.29 1.61 2.85
C ALA A 28 -6.03 0.33 3.25
N ALA A 29 -5.82 -0.76 2.50
CA ALA A 29 -6.37 -2.08 2.83
C ALA A 29 -5.83 -2.60 4.18
N ARG A 30 -4.53 -2.44 4.46
CA ARG A 30 -3.92 -2.80 5.77
C ARG A 30 -4.52 -2.04 6.94
N ARG A 31 -4.91 -0.78 6.75
CA ARG A 31 -5.59 0.02 7.78
C ARG A 31 -7.05 -0.39 7.98
N GLY A 32 -7.55 -1.36 7.23
CA GLY A 32 -8.94 -1.78 7.28
C GLY A 32 -9.90 -0.82 6.60
N GLU A 33 -9.42 0.05 5.69
CA GLU A 33 -10.34 0.88 4.90
C GLU A 33 -11.27 0.02 4.06
N ASN A 34 -12.51 0.49 3.88
CA ASN A 34 -13.50 -0.22 3.08
C ASN A 34 -13.03 -0.32 1.62
N ARG A 35 -13.08 -1.52 1.04
CA ARG A 35 -12.72 -1.78 -0.36
C ARG A 35 -13.41 -0.85 -1.35
N LYS A 36 -14.66 -0.46 -1.10
CA LYS A 36 -15.40 0.51 -1.94
C LYS A 36 -14.75 1.90 -1.91
N HIS A 37 -14.30 2.35 -0.74
CA HIS A 37 -13.60 3.63 -0.60
C HIS A 37 -12.22 3.60 -1.28
N ILE A 38 -11.52 2.47 -1.22
CA ILE A 38 -10.25 2.27 -1.93
C ILE A 38 -10.50 2.31 -3.45
N GLN A 39 -11.54 1.62 -3.93
CA GLN A 39 -11.95 1.63 -5.33
C GLN A 39 -12.29 3.06 -5.81
N ASP A 40 -13.09 3.80 -5.04
CA ASP A 40 -13.48 5.18 -5.37
C ASP A 40 -12.25 6.11 -5.42
N ARG A 41 -11.31 5.96 -4.47
CA ARG A 41 -10.03 6.70 -4.44
C ARG A 41 -9.14 6.41 -5.65
N LEU A 42 -9.13 5.17 -6.11
CA LEU A 42 -8.38 4.75 -7.30
C LEU A 42 -9.12 5.05 -8.61
N ALA A 43 -10.38 5.48 -8.53
CA ALA A 43 -11.28 5.71 -9.66
C ALA A 43 -11.43 4.47 -10.57
N HIS A 44 -11.47 3.28 -9.96
CA HIS A 44 -11.64 2.02 -10.69
C HIS A 44 -13.11 1.71 -10.91
N MET A 45 -13.46 1.28 -12.12
CA MET A 45 -14.84 0.88 -12.43
C MET A 45 -15.17 -0.53 -11.93
N SER A 46 -14.16 -1.40 -11.78
CA SER A 46 -14.31 -2.76 -11.29
C SER A 46 -13.58 -2.96 -9.97
N GLY A 47 -14.20 -3.74 -9.07
CA GLY A 47 -13.56 -4.21 -7.85
C GLY A 47 -12.37 -5.13 -8.14
N GLU A 48 -12.44 -5.93 -9.21
CA GLU A 48 -11.34 -6.82 -9.63
C GLU A 48 -10.05 -6.04 -9.94
N THR A 49 -10.16 -4.89 -10.62
CA THR A 49 -9.01 -4.01 -10.87
C THR A 49 -8.46 -3.44 -9.57
N THR A 50 -9.30 -3.23 -8.55
CA THR A 50 -8.85 -2.76 -7.24
C THR A 50 -8.08 -3.84 -6.49
N GLU A 51 -8.54 -5.09 -6.56
CA GLU A 51 -7.85 -6.22 -5.93
C GLU A 51 -6.45 -6.46 -6.56
N ILE A 52 -6.27 -6.23 -7.88
CA ILE A 52 -4.93 -6.31 -8.51
C ILE A 52 -3.93 -5.31 -7.89
N TYR A 53 -4.41 -4.15 -7.43
CA TYR A 53 -3.56 -3.12 -6.84
C TYR A 53 -3.32 -3.35 -5.33
N ILE A 54 -4.12 -4.18 -4.69
CA ILE A 54 -3.92 -4.62 -3.32
C ILE A 54 -3.09 -5.90 -3.40
N GLU A 55 -1.77 -5.78 -3.33
CA GLU A 55 -0.90 -6.97 -3.33
C GLU A 55 -1.29 -7.93 -2.21
N GLU A 56 -1.10 -9.25 -2.43
CA GLU A 56 -1.39 -10.29 -1.43
C GLU A 56 -0.73 -9.91 -0.10
N VAL A 57 -1.54 -9.36 0.80
CA VAL A 57 -1.14 -9.10 2.17
C VAL A 57 -1.06 -10.46 2.83
N PHE A 58 0.06 -11.17 2.66
CA PHE A 58 0.47 -12.13 3.67
C PHE A 58 0.74 -11.31 4.91
N PRO A 59 -0.11 -11.40 5.95
CA PRO A 59 0.21 -10.75 7.20
C PRO A 59 1.24 -11.66 7.85
N ASP A 60 2.54 -11.42 7.59
CA ASP A 60 3.57 -11.75 8.57
C ASP A 60 3.43 -10.76 9.73
N VAL A 61 2.29 -10.85 10.43
CA VAL A 61 2.13 -10.27 11.74
C VAL A 61 2.80 -11.23 12.71
N SER A 62 4.02 -10.90 13.12
CA SER A 62 4.53 -11.43 14.38
C SER A 62 3.64 -10.87 15.50
N ASN A 63 2.61 -11.63 15.88
CA ASN A 63 1.86 -11.40 17.11
C ASN A 63 2.80 -11.70 18.28
N ILE A 64 3.58 -10.72 18.69
CA ILE A 64 4.28 -10.80 19.97
C ILE A 64 3.27 -10.35 21.02
N ASP A 65 2.68 -11.32 21.69
CA ASP A 65 1.89 -11.09 22.90
C ASP A 65 2.86 -10.66 24.01
N MET A 66 3.05 -9.35 24.17
CA MET A 66 3.91 -8.80 25.23
C MET A 66 3.05 -8.42 26.42
N ASP A 67 3.23 -9.15 27.51
CA ASP A 67 2.70 -8.76 28.83
C ASP A 67 3.51 -7.55 29.32
N LEU A 68 3.02 -6.35 29.00
CA LEU A 68 3.70 -5.10 29.36
C LEU A 68 3.61 -4.90 30.88
N PRO A 69 4.73 -4.56 31.56
CA PRO A 69 4.83 -4.58 33.02
C PRO A 69 4.13 -3.41 33.74
N TRP A 70 3.25 -2.66 33.09
CA TRP A 70 2.59 -1.49 33.67
C TRP A 70 1.35 -1.88 34.49
N ARG A 71 1.55 -2.68 35.53
CA ARG A 71 0.60 -2.80 36.66
C ARG A 71 0.92 -1.79 37.75
#